data_AF-A0A8T0ZWD3-F1
#
_entry.id   AF-A0A8T0ZWD3-F1
#
_cell.length_a   1.000
_cell.length_b   1.000
_cell.length_c   1.000
_cell.angle_alpha   90.00
_cell.angle_beta   90.00
_cell.angle_gamma   90.00
#
_symmetry.space_group_name_H-M   'P 1'
#
loop_
_entity.id
_entity.type
_entity.pdbx_description
1 polymer ?
#
loop_
_entity_poly.entity_id
_entity_poly.type
_entity_poly.pdbx_seq_one_letter_code
_entity_poly.pdbx_strand_id
1 'polypeptide(L)'
;MHACGHDAHTAILIGASRLLKQRESRLPGKVRLIFQPSEEKATGARQVIQSGALSEVRAVFGLHNKPDLQVGTVGIREGALLAAADGFVVKVEGVGTHAAVPEAGIDPIVVASHIVTALQAIVSRNVGAQESA
;
A
#
# COMPACT_ATOMS: atom_id res chain seq x y z
N MET A 1 11.22 12.28 -1.15
CA MET A 1 10.10 13.04 -0.53
C MET A 1 9.30 12.08 0.34
N HIS A 2 8.94 12.45 1.56
CA HIS A 2 8.04 11.66 2.43
C HIS A 2 6.57 12.07 2.18
N ALA A 3 6.05 11.77 0.99
CA ALA A 3 4.71 12.21 0.58
C ALA A 3 3.57 11.49 1.33
N CYS A 4 3.84 10.31 1.91
CA CYS A 4 2.88 9.52 2.69
C CYS A 4 2.99 9.75 4.21
N GLY A 5 3.85 10.66 4.68
CA GLY A 5 3.98 10.99 6.10
C GLY A 5 4.72 9.97 6.96
N HIS A 6 5.49 9.04 6.36
CA HIS A 6 6.25 8.01 7.08
C HIS A 6 7.32 8.57 8.03
N ASP A 7 7.81 9.78 7.75
CA ASP A 7 8.64 10.57 8.66
C ASP A 7 7.89 10.95 9.95
N ALA A 8 6.67 11.45 9.82
CA ALA A 8 5.80 11.76 10.95
C ALA A 8 5.44 10.50 11.75
N HIS A 9 5.12 9.38 11.09
CA HIS A 9 4.81 8.12 11.80
C HIS A 9 6.01 7.63 12.62
N THR A 10 7.22 7.72 12.05
CA THR A 10 8.46 7.36 12.74
C THR A 10 8.69 8.26 13.96
N ALA A 11 8.55 9.58 13.81
CA ALA A 11 8.69 10.54 14.92
C ALA A 11 7.66 10.28 16.03
N ILE A 12 6.40 10.01 15.67
CA ILE A 12 5.33 9.67 16.62
C ILE A 12 5.68 8.41 17.40
N LEU A 13 6.13 7.34 16.73
CA LEU A 13 6.46 6.08 17.41
C LEU A 13 7.66 6.23 18.36
N ILE A 14 8.66 7.03 17.99
CA ILE A 14 9.77 7.38 18.89
C ILE A 14 9.25 8.14 20.12
N GLY A 15 8.38 9.13 19.93
CA GLY A 15 7.76 9.86 21.04
C GLY A 15 6.94 8.95 21.97
N ALA A 16 6.10 8.11 21.38
CA ALA A 16 5.30 7.12 22.10
C ALA A 16 6.19 6.13 22.88
N SER A 17 7.30 5.68 22.28
CA SER A 17 8.25 4.78 22.95
C SER A 17 8.80 5.35 24.25
N ARG A 18 9.10 6.66 24.27
CA ARG A 18 9.59 7.35 25.47
C ARG A 18 8.52 7.39 26.55
N LEU A 19 7.28 7.70 26.19
CA LEU A 19 6.14 7.75 27.12
C LEU A 19 5.79 6.37 27.69
N LEU A 20 5.88 5.32 26.87
CA LEU A 20 5.69 3.93 27.28
C LEU A 20 6.80 3.48 28.23
N LYS A 21 8.06 3.78 27.90
CA LYS A 21 9.21 3.42 28.75
C LYS A 21 9.14 4.06 30.14
N GLN A 22 8.68 5.33 30.22
CA GLN A 22 8.45 6.00 31.51
C GLN A 22 7.38 5.33 32.38
N ARG A 23 6.47 4.56 31.78
CA ARG A 23 5.35 3.90 32.45
C ARG A 23 5.49 2.38 32.47
N GLU A 24 6.67 1.86 32.12
CA GLU A 24 6.92 0.43 31.90
C GLU A 24 6.49 -0.44 33.08
N SER A 25 6.76 0.00 34.32
CA SER A 25 6.37 -0.74 35.54
C SER A 25 4.86 -0.85 35.76
N ARG A 26 4.05 -0.05 35.06
CA ARG A 26 2.59 -0.06 35.11
C ARG A 26 1.95 -0.80 33.94
N LEU A 27 2.75 -1.26 32.98
CA LEU A 27 2.23 -1.97 31.81
C LEU A 27 1.94 -3.43 32.20
N PRO A 28 0.75 -3.96 31.87
CA PRO A 28 0.39 -5.35 32.20
C PRO A 28 1.08 -6.39 31.30
N GLY A 29 1.97 -5.95 30.42
CA GLY A 29 2.64 -6.79 29.44
C GLY A 29 3.77 -6.05 28.72
N LYS A 30 4.35 -6.73 27.74
CA LYS A 30 5.44 -6.19 26.92
C LYS A 30 4.88 -5.42 25.73
N VAL A 31 5.55 -4.33 25.37
CA VAL A 31 5.28 -3.59 24.13
C VAL A 31 6.48 -3.75 23.21
N ARG A 32 6.23 -4.16 21.96
CA ARG A 32 7.23 -4.26 20.91
C ARG A 32 7.02 -3.11 19.93
N LEU A 33 8.09 -2.38 19.62
CA LEU A 33 8.08 -1.26 18.67
C LEU A 33 8.57 -1.77 17.33
N ILE A 34 7.78 -1.58 16.27
CA ILE A 34 8.09 -2.07 14.93
C ILE A 34 8.26 -0.87 14.00
N PHE A 35 9.48 -0.67 13.52
CA PHE A 35 9.80 0.30 12.48
C PHE A 35 9.87 -0.45 11.15
N GLN A 36 8.73 -0.60 10.49
CA GLN A 36 8.62 -1.36 9.25
C GLN A 36 9.24 -0.58 8.07
N PRO A 37 10.20 -1.16 7.32
CA PRO A 37 10.70 -0.57 6.08
C PRO A 37 9.76 -0.88 4.90
N SER A 38 9.96 -0.23 3.74
CA SER A 38 9.42 -0.69 2.45
C SER A 38 7.89 -0.94 2.40
N GLU A 39 7.11 -0.09 3.07
CA GLU A 39 5.64 -0.14 3.01
C GLU A 39 5.13 0.13 1.59
N GLU A 40 5.61 1.17 0.91
CA GLU A 40 5.21 1.59 -0.44
C GLU A 40 5.41 0.51 -1.53
N LYS A 41 6.23 -0.51 -1.25
CA LYS A 41 6.49 -1.63 -2.15
C LYS A 41 5.72 -2.90 -1.76
N ALA A 42 4.90 -2.83 -0.72
CA ALA A 42 4.16 -3.94 -0.12
C ALA A 42 5.04 -5.16 0.27
N THR A 43 6.33 -4.95 0.56
CA THR A 43 7.26 -6.03 0.93
C THR A 43 7.67 -6.01 2.41
N GLY A 44 7.62 -4.84 3.05
CA GLY A 44 8.07 -4.64 4.41
C GLY A 44 7.41 -5.53 5.46
N ALA A 45 6.08 -5.54 5.48
CA ALA A 45 5.31 -6.31 6.46
C ALA A 45 5.65 -7.80 6.43
N ARG A 46 5.83 -8.36 5.22
CA ARG A 46 6.22 -9.76 5.03
C ARG A 46 7.59 -10.06 5.66
N GLN A 47 8.55 -9.16 5.49
CA GLN A 47 9.89 -9.29 6.10
C GLN A 47 9.82 -9.21 7.63
N VAL A 48 9.01 -8.30 8.17
CA VAL A 48 8.77 -8.18 9.62
C VAL A 48 8.21 -9.50 10.17
N ILE A 49 7.19 -10.07 9.51
CA ILE A 49 6.60 -11.35 9.91
C ILE A 49 7.66 -12.47 9.87
N GLN A 50 8.40 -12.58 8.76
CA GLN A 50 9.41 -13.63 8.56
C GLN A 50 10.57 -13.57 9.56
N SER A 51 10.89 -12.38 10.09
CA SER A 51 11.90 -12.23 11.14
C SER A 51 11.46 -12.74 12.52
N GLY A 52 10.20 -13.15 12.68
CA GLY A 52 9.62 -13.56 13.96
C GLY A 52 9.25 -12.38 14.85
N ALA A 53 9.27 -11.15 14.33
CA ALA A 53 8.95 -9.95 15.11
C ALA A 53 7.49 -9.92 15.61
N LEU A 54 6.59 -10.75 15.07
CA LEU A 54 5.21 -10.89 15.55
C LEU A 54 4.98 -12.12 16.44
N SER A 55 6.02 -12.92 16.72
CA SER A 55 5.90 -14.06 17.63
C SER A 55 5.43 -13.59 19.01
N GLU A 56 4.42 -14.29 19.54
CA GLU A 56 3.76 -14.02 20.84
C GLU A 56 3.05 -12.66 20.96
N VAL A 57 2.84 -11.95 19.84
CA VAL A 57 2.07 -10.69 19.83
C VAL A 57 0.57 -10.99 19.88
N ARG A 58 -0.14 -10.45 20.88
CA ARG A 58 -1.61 -10.60 21.01
C ARG A 58 -2.42 -9.55 20.27
N ALA A 59 -1.85 -8.38 20.03
CA ALA A 59 -2.51 -7.27 19.35
C ALA A 59 -1.46 -6.39 18.66
N VAL A 60 -1.82 -5.84 17.50
CA VAL A 60 -1.01 -4.90 16.74
C VAL A 60 -1.81 -3.61 16.59
N PHE A 61 -1.15 -2.48 16.80
CA PHE A 61 -1.71 -1.16 16.57
C PHE A 61 -0.87 -0.46 15.50
N GLY A 62 -1.55 0.18 14.56
CA GLY A 62 -0.95 1.03 13.53
C GLY A 62 -1.74 2.31 13.41
N LEU A 63 -1.10 3.36 12.89
CA LEU A 63 -1.75 4.61 12.55
C LEU A 63 -1.20 5.11 11.23
N HIS A 64 -1.99 5.92 10.55
CA HIS A 64 -1.60 6.65 9.37
C HIS A 64 -2.19 8.06 9.47
N ASN A 65 -1.48 9.07 8.97
CA ASN A 65 -2.07 10.41 8.81
C ASN A 65 -3.12 10.36 7.70
N LYS A 66 -4.22 11.09 7.87
CA LYS A 66 -5.31 11.15 6.89
C LYS A 66 -5.60 12.61 6.57
N PRO A 67 -4.98 13.19 5.52
CA PRO A 67 -5.01 14.63 5.25
C PRO A 67 -6.40 15.24 5.02
N ASP A 68 -7.38 14.42 4.67
CA ASP A 68 -8.79 14.78 4.46
C ASP A 68 -9.63 14.73 5.75
N LEU A 69 -9.08 14.30 6.88
CA LEU A 69 -9.73 14.46 8.18
C LEU A 69 -9.32 15.79 8.82
N GLN A 70 -10.25 16.41 9.54
CA GLN A 70 -9.98 17.61 10.33
C GLN A 70 -8.92 17.31 11.40
N VAL A 71 -7.94 18.20 11.56
CA VAL A 71 -6.90 18.08 12.60
C VAL A 71 -7.53 17.89 13.98
N GLY A 72 -7.00 16.92 14.74
CA GLY A 72 -7.55 16.51 16.04
C GLY A 72 -8.55 15.35 15.97
N THR A 73 -8.88 14.88 14.77
CA THR A 73 -9.79 13.74 14.56
C THR A 73 -9.01 12.43 14.45
N VAL A 74 -9.53 11.38 15.11
CA VAL A 74 -9.06 9.99 14.92
C VAL A 74 -10.19 9.18 14.31
N GLY A 75 -9.99 8.70 13.07
CA GLY A 75 -10.92 7.81 12.40
C GLY A 75 -10.61 6.34 12.70
N ILE A 76 -11.63 5.57 13.06
CA ILE A 76 -11.56 4.12 13.25
C ILE A 76 -12.74 3.45 12.55
N ARG A 77 -12.57 2.20 12.13
CA ARG A 77 -13.62 1.38 11.55
C ARG A 77 -13.45 -0.07 12.00
N GLU A 78 -14.55 -0.74 12.30
CA GLU A 78 -14.56 -2.18 12.51
C GLU A 78 -14.61 -2.93 11.17
N GLY A 79 -13.86 -4.03 11.06
CA GLY A 79 -13.76 -4.81 9.84
C GLY A 79 -12.79 -4.21 8.82
N ALA A 80 -13.06 -4.44 7.53
CA ALA A 80 -12.18 -3.99 6.44
C ALA A 80 -12.14 -2.45 6.34
N LEU A 81 -10.94 -1.89 6.46
CA LEU A 81 -10.70 -0.45 6.34
C LEU A 81 -10.18 -0.05 4.95
N LEU A 82 -9.32 -0.87 4.34
CA LEU A 82 -8.67 -0.61 3.06
C LEU A 82 -8.92 -1.76 2.08
N ALA A 83 -8.83 -1.47 0.78
CA ALA A 83 -8.90 -2.48 -0.27
C ALA A 83 -7.60 -3.31 -0.32
N ALA A 84 -7.71 -4.56 -0.80
CA ALA A 84 -6.54 -5.31 -1.22
C ALA A 84 -5.96 -4.67 -2.50
N ALA A 85 -4.64 -4.73 -2.66
CA ALA A 85 -3.96 -4.22 -3.84
C ALA A 85 -2.91 -5.24 -4.31
N ASP A 86 -2.80 -5.39 -5.63
CA ASP A 86 -1.77 -6.18 -6.30
C ASP A 86 -1.36 -5.49 -7.61
N GLY A 87 -0.23 -5.89 -8.16
CA GLY A 87 0.32 -5.32 -9.39
C GLY A 87 0.90 -6.40 -10.29
N PHE A 88 0.78 -6.19 -11.60
CA PHE A 88 1.38 -7.06 -12.61
C PHE A 88 2.06 -6.21 -13.69
N VAL A 89 2.97 -6.83 -14.42
CA VAL A 89 3.69 -6.20 -15.53
C VAL A 89 3.27 -6.87 -16.83
N VAL A 90 2.82 -6.06 -17.78
CA VAL A 90 2.56 -6.50 -19.15
C VAL A 90 3.67 -5.98 -20.04
N LYS A 91 4.41 -6.89 -20.68
CA LYS A 91 5.38 -6.54 -21.71
C LYS A 91 4.73 -6.71 -23.08
N VAL A 92 4.65 -5.62 -23.83
CA VAL A 92 4.15 -5.62 -25.21
C VAL A 92 5.34 -5.53 -26.16
N GLU A 93 5.54 -6.57 -26.96
CA GLU A 93 6.61 -6.62 -27.96
C GLU A 93 6.02 -6.43 -29.35
N GLY A 94 6.57 -5.48 -30.10
CA GLY A 94 6.19 -5.17 -31.47
C GLY A 94 7.31 -5.46 -32.47
N VAL A 95 7.13 -4.99 -33.70
CA VAL A 95 8.13 -5.08 -34.77
C VAL A 95 8.35 -3.68 -35.31
N GLY A 96 9.59 -3.19 -35.21
CA GLY A 96 9.95 -1.85 -35.67
C GLY A 96 9.91 -1.73 -37.19
N THR A 97 9.49 -0.57 -37.69
CA THR A 97 9.45 -0.22 -39.11
C THR A 97 9.72 1.27 -39.29
N HIS A 98 9.92 1.72 -40.53
CA HIS A 98 9.91 3.15 -40.85
C HIS A 98 8.51 3.73 -40.58
N ALA A 99 8.41 4.90 -39.94
CA ALA A 99 7.11 5.47 -39.53
C ALA A 99 6.13 5.71 -40.70
N ALA A 100 6.66 5.91 -41.91
CA ALA A 100 5.87 6.06 -43.14
C ALA A 100 5.45 4.74 -43.81
N VAL A 101 5.83 3.57 -43.25
CA VAL A 101 5.50 2.22 -43.75
C VAL A 101 4.95 1.37 -42.60
N PRO A 102 3.82 1.76 -41.99
CA PRO A 102 3.28 1.11 -40.80
C PRO A 102 2.90 -0.36 -41.03
N GLU A 103 2.51 -0.73 -42.25
CA GLU A 103 2.14 -2.10 -42.63
C GLU A 103 3.30 -3.10 -42.57
N ALA A 104 4.55 -2.62 -42.52
CA ALA A 104 5.75 -3.44 -42.39
C ALA A 104 6.16 -3.69 -40.91
N GLY A 105 5.39 -3.19 -39.94
CA GLY A 105 5.68 -3.35 -38.52
C GLY A 105 4.46 -3.72 -37.69
N ILE A 106 4.68 -3.82 -36.38
CA ILE A 106 3.64 -3.99 -35.37
C ILE A 106 3.90 -2.93 -34.31
N ASP A 107 3.04 -1.92 -34.22
CA ASP A 107 3.20 -0.82 -33.29
C ASP A 107 2.76 -1.22 -31.87
N PRO A 108 3.71 -1.38 -30.91
CA PRO A 108 3.37 -1.75 -29.55
C PRO A 108 2.63 -0.64 -28.79
N ILE A 109 2.70 0.63 -29.23
CA ILE A 109 1.99 1.76 -28.61
C ILE A 109 0.50 1.63 -28.86
N VAL A 110 0.11 1.36 -30.12
CA VAL A 110 -1.30 1.16 -30.48
C VAL A 110 -1.87 -0.06 -29.75
N VAL A 111 -1.13 -1.17 -29.72
CA VAL A 111 -1.52 -2.38 -28.98
C VAL A 111 -1.70 -2.10 -27.49
N ALA A 112 -0.72 -1.46 -26.84
CA ALA A 112 -0.81 -1.10 -25.43
C ALA A 112 -2.00 -0.18 -25.13
N SER A 113 -2.29 0.77 -26.03
CA SER A 113 -3.44 1.67 -25.90
C SER A 113 -4.75 0.90 -25.88
N HIS A 114 -4.92 -0.07 -26.77
CA HIS A 114 -6.10 -0.94 -26.79
C HIS A 114 -6.20 -1.83 -25.54
N ILE A 115 -5.07 -2.35 -25.03
CA ILE A 115 -5.06 -3.10 -23.76
C ILE A 115 -5.56 -2.21 -22.63
N VAL A 116 -5.07 -0.98 -22.50
CA VAL A 116 -5.50 -0.03 -21.45
C VAL A 116 -7.00 0.25 -21.54
N THR A 117 -7.53 0.46 -22.75
CA THR A 117 -8.97 0.65 -22.97
C THR A 117 -9.76 -0.58 -22.52
N ALA A 118 -9.34 -1.79 -22.91
CA ALA A 118 -10.02 -3.03 -22.57
C ALA A 118 -10.00 -3.32 -21.06
N LEU A 119 -8.89 -3.02 -20.36
CA LEU A 119 -8.78 -3.21 -18.90
C LEU A 119 -9.85 -2.42 -18.12
N GLN A 120 -10.30 -1.26 -18.61
CA GLN A 120 -11.37 -0.50 -17.96
C GLN A 120 -12.72 -1.23 -17.94
N ALA A 121 -12.93 -2.18 -18.86
CA ALA A 121 -14.14 -2.99 -18.91
C ALA A 121 -14.23 -4.00 -17.76
N ILE A 122 -13.09 -4.40 -17.17
CA ILE A 122 -13.08 -5.39 -16.08
C ILE A 122 -13.90 -4.88 -14.91
N VAL A 123 -13.56 -3.71 -14.38
CA VAL A 123 -14.30 -3.11 -13.26
C VAL A 123 -15.68 -2.68 -13.72
N SER A 124 -15.77 -1.92 -14.81
CA SER A 124 -17.03 -1.27 -15.20
C SER A 124 -18.12 -2.24 -15.64
N ARG A 125 -17.80 -3.46 -16.10
CA ARG A 125 -18.78 -4.45 -16.63
C ARG A 125 -18.93 -5.70 -15.78
N ASN A 126 -17.98 -6.04 -14.91
CA ASN A 126 -18.05 -7.27 -14.10
C ASN A 126 -18.34 -7.04 -12.61
N VAL A 127 -18.28 -5.80 -12.12
CA VAL A 127 -18.59 -5.45 -10.72
C VAL A 127 -19.93 -4.73 -10.66
N GLY A 128 -20.86 -5.23 -9.83
CA GLY A 128 -22.15 -4.60 -9.64
C GLY A 128 -22.01 -3.18 -9.08
N ALA A 129 -22.91 -2.26 -9.44
CA ALA A 129 -22.84 -0.87 -8.97
C ALA A 129 -22.96 -0.70 -7.43
N GLN A 130 -23.42 -1.73 -6.73
CA GLN A 130 -23.53 -1.78 -5.27
C GLN A 130 -22.40 -2.57 -4.61
N GLU A 131 -21.49 -3.13 -5.41
CA GLU A 131 -20.39 -3.97 -4.96
C GLU A 131 -19.08 -3.20 -5.04
N SER A 132 -18.14 -3.51 -4.14
CA SER A 132 -16.77 -3.05 -4.25
C SER A 132 -16.00 -3.95 -5.22
N ALA A 133 -15.17 -3.34 -6.07
CA ALA A 133 -14.24 -4.05 -6.96
C ALA A 133 -13.05 -4.65 -6.20
#